data_AF-A0A950IT54-F1
#
_entry.id   AF-A0A950IT54-F1
#
_cell.length_a   1.000
_cell.length_b   1.000
_cell.length_c   1.000
_cell.angle_alpha   90.00
_cell.angle_beta   90.00
_cell.angle_gamma   90.00
#
_symmetry.space_group_name_H-M   'P 1'
#
loop_
_entity.id
_entity.type
_entity.pdbx_description
1 polymer ?
#
loop_
_entity_poly.entity_id
_entity_poly.type
_entity_poly.pdbx_seq_one_letter_code
_entity_poly.pdbx_strand_id
1 'polypeptide(L)'
;MVWDVSFNCDICGKKKGEANHWWMVMLGDVPCYEEGQPAMRFTLLPWNPAESRNRDMYHLCGQGCAMKAMERFMTTGSIETVSAVDEGLHASTIR
;
A
#
# COMPACT_ATOMS: atom_id res chain seq x y z
N MET A 1 -28.36 9.83 -5.98
CA MET A 1 -27.86 8.89 -4.96
C MET A 1 -26.37 9.09 -4.82
N VAL A 2 -25.92 9.68 -3.71
CA VAL A 2 -24.50 9.69 -3.35
C VAL A 2 -24.25 8.38 -2.62
N TRP A 3 -23.56 7.46 -3.28
CA TRP A 3 -23.11 6.22 -2.67
C TRP A 3 -22.05 6.60 -1.63
N ASP A 4 -22.31 6.32 -0.36
CA ASP A 4 -21.38 6.60 0.73
C ASP A 4 -20.20 5.62 0.60
N VAL A 5 -19.12 6.08 -0.05
CA VAL A 5 -17.90 5.28 -0.19
C VAL A 5 -17.14 5.40 1.13
N SER A 6 -17.23 4.37 1.96
CA SER A 6 -16.44 4.27 3.18
C SER A 6 -15.02 3.80 2.85
N PHE A 7 -14.02 4.52 3.35
CA PHE A 7 -12.61 4.14 3.25
C PHE A 7 -12.10 3.62 4.59
N ASN A 8 -11.24 2.62 4.54
CA ASN A 8 -10.62 2.01 5.71
C ASN A 8 -9.10 2.16 5.61
N CYS A 9 -8.43 2.35 6.73
CA CYS A 9 -6.97 2.38 6.74
C CYS A 9 -6.40 0.97 6.52
N ASP A 10 -5.52 0.79 5.54
CA ASP A 10 -4.92 -0.52 5.23
C ASP A 10 -3.93 -1.03 6.28
N ILE A 11 -3.56 -0.18 7.25
CA ILE A 11 -2.63 -0.54 8.33
C ILE A 11 -3.36 -0.94 9.61
N CYS A 12 -4.42 -0.22 9.98
CA CYS A 12 -5.09 -0.42 11.28
C CYS A 12 -6.60 -0.66 11.17
N GLY A 13 -7.18 -0.66 9.98
CA GLY A 13 -8.60 -0.92 9.72
C GLY A 13 -9.57 0.21 10.07
N LYS A 14 -9.11 1.31 10.69
CA LYS A 14 -9.96 2.44 11.08
C LYS A 14 -10.70 3.04 9.89
N LYS A 15 -11.97 3.38 10.09
CA LYS A 15 -12.80 4.03 9.07
C LYS A 15 -12.47 5.51 8.94
N LYS A 16 -12.60 6.02 7.71
CA LYS A 16 -12.47 7.44 7.40
C LYS A 16 -13.63 8.23 7.99
N GLY A 17 -13.31 9.02 8.99
CA GLY A 17 -14.26 9.83 9.76
C GLY A 17 -13.72 10.18 11.15
N GLU A 18 -12.90 9.30 11.74
CA GLU A 18 -12.36 9.49 13.09
C GLU A 18 -11.02 10.25 13.14
N ALA A 19 -10.29 10.32 12.03
CA ALA A 19 -8.96 10.94 11.96
C ALA A 19 -8.94 12.14 11.01
N ASN A 20 -8.32 13.24 11.46
CA ASN A 20 -8.26 14.51 10.73
C ASN A 20 -7.25 14.52 9.56
N HIS A 21 -6.35 13.54 9.49
CA HIS A 21 -5.30 13.49 8.48
C HIS A 21 -5.31 12.13 7.79
N TRP A 22 -5.59 12.14 6.48
CA TRP A 22 -5.57 10.96 5.64
C TRP A 22 -4.55 11.14 4.53
N TRP A 23 -3.92 10.03 4.16
CA TRP A 23 -2.92 9.96 3.12
C TRP A 23 -3.28 8.82 2.18
N MET A 24 -2.78 8.91 0.96
CA MET A 24 -2.84 7.84 -0.02
C MET A 24 -1.43 7.39 -0.34
N VAL A 25 -1.25 6.10 -0.58
CA VAL A 25 0.02 5.54 -1.03
C VAL A 25 -0.20 4.72 -2.27
N MET A 26 0.71 4.89 -3.22
CA MET A 26 0.81 4.06 -4.41
C MET A 26 2.18 3.39 -4.43
N LEU A 27 2.18 2.10 -4.69
CA LEU A 27 3.37 1.36 -5.09
C LEU A 27 3.43 1.33 -6.61
N GLY A 28 4.63 1.32 -7.17
CA GLY A 28 4.77 1.13 -8.61
C GLY A 28 6.19 0.76 -8.99
N ASP A 29 6.33 0.23 -10.19
CA ASP A 29 7.62 -0.17 -10.71
C ASP A 29 8.40 1.05 -11.22
N VAL A 30 9.72 1.01 -11.08
CA VAL A 30 10.62 1.99 -11.69
C VAL A 30 11.65 1.29 -12.57
N PRO A 31 12.00 1.86 -13.74
CA PRO A 31 13.07 1.31 -14.56
C PRO A 31 14.38 1.29 -13.77
N CYS A 32 14.95 0.10 -13.58
CA CYS A 32 16.29 -0.05 -13.04
C CYS A 32 17.30 -0.09 -14.18
N TYR A 33 18.32 0.77 -14.09
CA TYR A 33 19.40 0.84 -15.08
C TYR A 33 20.58 -0.10 -14.72
N GLU A 34 20.58 -0.64 -13.51
CA GLU A 34 21.62 -1.54 -12.99
C GLU A 34 21.02 -2.89 -12.57
N GLU A 35 21.73 -3.97 -12.88
CA GLU A 35 21.33 -5.33 -12.56
C GLU A 35 21.40 -5.57 -11.05
N GLY A 36 20.26 -5.97 -10.45
CA GLY A 36 20.15 -6.23 -9.00
C GLY A 36 19.55 -5.10 -8.16
N GLN A 37 19.21 -3.94 -8.74
CA GLN A 37 18.51 -2.88 -8.02
C GLN A 37 17.01 -3.21 -7.86
N PRO A 38 16.39 -3.03 -6.68
CA PRO A 38 14.95 -3.19 -6.51
C PRO A 38 14.18 -2.17 -7.34
N ALA A 39 13.35 -2.65 -8.25
CA ALA A 39 12.56 -1.84 -9.18
C ALA A 39 11.26 -1.30 -8.56
N MET A 40 11.30 -0.76 -7.34
CA MET A 40 10.08 -0.36 -6.62
C MET A 40 10.10 1.09 -6.16
N ARG A 41 8.95 1.74 -6.25
CA ARG A 41 8.71 3.12 -5.79
C ARG A 41 7.56 3.15 -4.80
N PHE A 42 7.80 3.84 -3.69
CA PHE A 42 6.78 4.21 -2.72
C PHE A 42 6.43 5.69 -2.87
N THR A 43 5.18 6.01 -3.20
CA THR A 43 4.72 7.39 -3.37
C THR A 43 3.68 7.73 -2.32
N LEU A 44 3.99 8.67 -1.43
CA LEU A 44 3.05 9.21 -0.44
C LEU A 44 2.38 10.47 -0.98
N LEU A 45 1.05 10.48 -0.99
CA LEU A 45 0.23 11.57 -1.53
C LEU A 45 -0.73 12.11 -0.47
N PRO A 46 -1.04 13.42 -0.49
CA PRO A 46 -2.14 13.95 0.31
C PRO A 46 -3.47 13.32 -0.13
N TRP A 47 -4.45 13.28 0.77
CA TRP A 47 -5.77 12.75 0.44
C TRP A 47 -6.41 13.50 -0.75
N ASN A 48 -6.84 12.75 -1.76
CA ASN A 48 -7.62 13.27 -2.88
C ASN A 48 -8.88 12.41 -3.10
N PRO A 49 -10.10 12.95 -2.93
CA PRO A 49 -11.34 12.19 -3.10
C PRO A 49 -11.51 11.55 -4.50
N ALA A 50 -11.01 12.19 -5.56
CA ALA A 50 -11.13 11.66 -6.92
C ALA A 50 -10.25 10.42 -7.11
N GLU A 51 -9.01 10.48 -6.64
CA GLU A 51 -8.01 9.41 -6.78
C GLU A 51 -8.17 8.33 -5.72
N SER A 52 -8.78 8.63 -4.57
CA SER A 52 -8.98 7.66 -3.48
C SER A 52 -9.78 6.42 -3.89
N ARG A 53 -10.55 6.51 -4.99
CA ARG A 53 -11.31 5.38 -5.53
C ARG A 53 -10.49 4.48 -6.45
N ASN A 54 -9.24 4.86 -6.76
CA ASN A 54 -8.34 3.99 -7.50
C ASN A 54 -8.01 2.76 -6.64
N ARG A 55 -8.12 1.57 -7.24
CA ARG A 55 -7.87 0.29 -6.58
C ARG A 55 -6.41 0.08 -6.21
N ASP A 56 -5.50 0.81 -6.87
CA ASP A 56 -4.06 0.74 -6.61
C ASP A 56 -3.62 1.66 -5.45
N MET A 57 -4.55 2.41 -4.87
CA MET A 57 -4.27 3.32 -3.76
C MET A 57 -4.53 2.64 -2.42
N TYR A 58 -3.50 2.60 -1.59
CA TYR A 58 -3.62 2.33 -0.16
C TYR A 58 -4.05 3.61 0.58
N HIS A 59 -4.93 3.49 1.55
CA HIS A 59 -5.45 4.56 2.40
C HIS A 59 -4.85 4.48 3.80
N LEU A 60 -4.32 5.59 4.30
CA LEU A 60 -3.60 5.64 5.57
C LEU A 60 -4.17 6.72 6.49
N CYS A 61 -4.51 6.36 7.73
CA CYS A 61 -4.96 7.33 8.73
C CYS A 61 -3.77 7.85 9.55
N GLY A 62 -3.35 9.07 9.24
CA GLY A 62 -2.33 9.82 9.96
C GLY A 62 -0.89 9.31 9.77
N GLN A 63 0.04 10.04 10.40
CA GLN A 63 1.48 9.82 10.28
C GLN A 63 1.91 8.43 10.77
N GLY A 64 1.35 7.94 11.89
CA GLY A 64 1.76 6.65 12.46
C GLY A 64 1.51 5.47 11.50
N CYS A 65 0.39 5.48 10.78
CA CYS A 65 0.12 4.45 9.76
C CYS A 65 0.99 4.63 8.52
N ALA A 66 1.27 5.88 8.12
CA ALA A 66 2.22 6.16 7.03
C ALA A 66 3.62 5.62 7.31
N MET A 67 4.14 5.83 8.53
CA MET A 67 5.45 5.31 8.92
C MET A 67 5.49 3.78 8.92
N LYS A 68 4.44 3.12 9.42
CA LYS A 68 4.35 1.65 9.37
C LYS A 68 4.28 1.11 7.94
N ALA A 69 3.54 1.77 7.04
CA ALA A 69 3.49 1.38 5.64
C ALA A 69 4.88 1.49 4.99
N MET A 70 5.60 2.58 5.28
CA MET A 70 6.97 2.80 4.80
C MET A 70 7.94 1.76 5.35
N GLU A 71 7.87 1.45 6.64
CA GLU A 71 8.70 0.42 7.28
C GLU A 71 8.50 -0.96 6.63
N ARG A 72 7.25 -1.35 6.36
CA ARG A 72 6.94 -2.59 5.64
C ARG A 72 7.51 -2.57 4.23
N PHE A 73 7.31 -1.48 3.50
CA PHE A 73 7.86 -1.33 2.15
C PHE A 73 9.39 -1.46 2.13
N MET A 74 10.09 -0.83 3.07
CA MET A 74 11.55 -0.92 3.18
C MET A 74 12.04 -2.34 3.53
N THR A 75 11.19 -3.17 4.12
CA THR A 75 11.55 -4.52 4.58
C THR A 75 11.20 -5.59 3.54
N THR A 76 10.01 -5.51 2.94
CA THR A 76 9.44 -6.57 2.09
C THR A 76 9.10 -6.11 0.68
N GLY A 77 9.18 -4.80 0.39
CA GLY A 77 8.66 -4.23 -0.85
C GLY A 77 7.14 -4.10 -0.91
N SER A 78 6.42 -4.50 0.15
CA SER A 78 4.96 -4.49 0.21
C SER A 78 4.45 -3.70 1.42
N ILE A 79 3.19 -3.27 1.38
CA ILE A 79 2.51 -2.60 2.50
C ILE A 79 1.65 -3.59 3.30
N GLU A 80 1.24 -4.68 2.67
CA GLU A 80 0.44 -5.74 3.27
C GLU A 80 1.27 -6.54 4.27
N THR A 81 0.66 -6.95 5.38
CA THR A 81 1.27 -7.98 6.21
C THR A 81 1.24 -9.28 5.44
N VAL A 82 2.40 -9.95 5.32
CA VAL A 82 2.50 -11.32 4.81
C VAL A 82 1.58 -12.20 5.66
N SER A 83 0.34 -12.34 5.22
CA SER A 83 -0.62 -13.29 5.75
C SER A 83 -0.25 -14.59 5.05
N ALA A 84 -0.07 -15.67 5.80
CA ALA A 84 0.52 -16.95 5.39
C ALA A 84 -0.23 -17.69 4.25
N VAL A 85 -0.29 -17.11 3.05
CA VAL A 85 -1.03 -17.67 1.89
C VAL A 85 -0.15 -17.78 0.64
N ASP A 86 1.08 -17.28 0.63
CA ASP A 86 1.98 -17.34 -0.55
C ASP A 86 3.29 -18.13 -0.30
N GLU A 87 3.23 -19.22 0.48
CA GLU A 87 4.28 -20.26 0.46
C GLU A 87 4.00 -21.36 -0.58
N GLY A 88 3.05 -21.13 -1.51
CA GLY A 88 2.51 -22.18 -2.39
C GLY A 88 3.00 -22.17 -3.84
N LEU A 89 3.56 -21.08 -4.37
CA LEU A 89 3.78 -20.96 -5.83
C LEU A 89 5.22 -21.24 -6.30
N HIS A 90 6.20 -21.29 -5.39
CA HIS A 90 7.62 -21.51 -5.75
C HIS A 90 8.09 -22.97 -5.70
N ALA A 91 7.17 -23.94 -5.54
CA ALA A 91 7.50 -25.35 -5.42
C ALA A 91 7.09 -26.22 -6.64
N SER A 92 7.10 -25.67 -7.86
CA SER A 92 6.92 -26.49 -9.08
C SER A 92 8.09 -26.37 -10.04
N THR A 93 9.13 -27.12 -9.70
CA THR A 93 9.80 -28.09 -10.58
C THR A 93 10.36 -27.59 -11.91
N ILE A 94 11.64 -27.26 -11.88
CA ILE A 94 12.60 -27.69 -12.91
C ILE A 94 12.52 -29.21 -13.02
N ARG A 95 11.99 -29.71 -14.15
CA ARG A 95 12.37 -30.98 -14.78
C ARG A 95 12.09 -30.91 -16.27
#